data_AF-A0A959T9M4-F1
#
_entry.id   AF-A0A959T9M4-F1
#
_cell.length_a   1.000
_cell.length_b   1.000
_cell.length_c   1.000
_cell.angle_alpha   90.00
_cell.angle_beta   90.00
_cell.angle_gamma   90.00
#
_symmetry.space_group_name_H-M   'P 1'
#
loop_
_entity.id
_entity.type
_entity.pdbx_description
1 polymer ?
#
loop_
_entity_poly.entity_id
_entity_poly.type
_entity_poly.pdbx_seq_one_letter_code
_entity_poly.pdbx_strand_id
1 'polypeptide(L)'
;WMEPAYLRFVAKHGLFAQAYDAQVYFVPLFVGANKAAYGATLKKFRKSATPEVVDHVVFYKDDPQPYLDGLGMPDKATPYFFVLDREGRVLYRTEGRFSEAKLEAIEAVLLES
;
A
#
# COMPACT_ATOMS: atom_id res chain seq x y z
N TRP A 1 9.56 0.81 4.49
CA TRP A 1 8.20 0.33 4.24
C TRP A 1 8.17 -0.96 3.46
N MET A 2 8.63 -0.96 2.19
CA MET A 2 8.52 -2.12 1.29
C MET A 2 8.88 -3.47 1.92
N GLU A 3 10.12 -3.62 2.38
CA GLU A 3 10.59 -4.89 2.97
C GLU A 3 9.88 -5.23 4.30
N PRO A 4 9.80 -4.33 5.30
CA PRO A 4 9.08 -4.62 6.54
C PRO A 4 7.60 -4.99 6.33
N ALA A 5 6.89 -4.29 5.43
CA ALA A 5 5.50 -4.55 5.13
C ALA A 5 5.33 -5.88 4.39
N TYR A 6 6.21 -6.18 3.43
CA TYR A 6 6.22 -7.46 2.74
C TYR A 6 6.43 -8.62 3.71
N LEU A 7 7.49 -8.54 4.54
CA LEU A 7 7.80 -9.60 5.49
C LEU A 7 6.65 -9.84 6.47
N ARG A 8 6.05 -8.77 7.02
CA ARG A 8 4.98 -8.88 8.01
C ARG A 8 3.65 -9.32 7.41
N PHE A 9 3.20 -8.70 6.32
CA PHE A 9 1.83 -8.84 5.85
C PHE A 9 1.67 -9.81 4.68
N VAL A 10 2.72 -10.04 3.89
CA VAL A 10 2.69 -10.93 2.71
C VAL A 10 3.39 -12.25 3.01
N ALA A 11 4.66 -12.20 3.42
CA ALA A 11 5.42 -13.40 3.79
C ALA A 11 5.04 -13.97 5.17
N LYS A 12 4.18 -13.26 5.90
CA LYS A 12 3.61 -13.66 7.20
C LYS A 12 4.69 -14.04 8.23
N HIS A 13 5.79 -13.29 8.26
CA HIS A 13 6.82 -13.42 9.30
C HIS A 13 6.39 -12.71 10.59
N GLY A 14 6.45 -13.44 11.69
CA GLY A 14 6.12 -12.96 13.03
C GLY A 14 5.14 -13.91 13.72
N LEU A 15 5.15 -13.91 15.05
CA LEU A 15 4.35 -14.84 15.87
C LEU A 15 2.84 -14.70 15.59
N PHE A 16 2.38 -13.49 15.30
CA PHE A 16 0.96 -13.17 15.08
C PHE A 16 0.58 -12.98 13.62
N ALA A 17 1.55 -13.07 12.70
CA ALA A 17 1.29 -12.75 11.31
C ALA A 17 0.28 -13.70 10.64
N GLN A 18 0.16 -14.92 11.16
CA GLN A 18 -0.80 -15.95 10.73
C GLN A 18 -2.21 -15.78 11.34
N ALA A 19 -2.37 -14.87 12.32
CA ALA A 19 -3.63 -14.70 13.04
C ALA A 19 -4.61 -13.75 12.34
N TYR A 20 -4.19 -13.06 11.28
CA TYR A 20 -5.04 -12.22 10.45
C TYR A 20 -4.93 -12.60 8.97
N ASP A 21 -6.04 -12.43 8.25
CA ASP A 21 -6.07 -12.51 6.79
C ASP A 21 -6.11 -11.10 6.20
N ALA A 22 -5.09 -10.75 5.44
CA ALA A 22 -4.92 -9.39 4.91
C ALA A 22 -4.39 -9.45 3.48
N GLN A 23 -5.10 -8.79 2.57
CA GLN A 23 -4.64 -8.58 1.21
C GLN A 23 -3.93 -7.23 1.13
N VAL A 24 -2.64 -7.27 0.80
CA VAL A 24 -1.82 -6.06 0.70
C VAL A 24 -1.72 -5.62 -0.75
N TYR A 25 -1.95 -4.33 -0.97
CA TYR A 25 -1.81 -3.71 -2.27
C TYR A 25 -0.91 -2.48 -2.19
N PHE A 26 0.09 -2.42 -3.06
CA PHE A 26 0.88 -1.23 -3.31
C PHE A 26 0.27 -0.46 -4.50
N VAL A 27 -0.08 0.80 -4.27
CA VAL A 27 -0.70 1.67 -5.28
C VAL A 27 0.28 2.80 -5.62
N PRO A 28 1.11 2.65 -6.65
CA PRO A 28 1.98 3.74 -7.09
C PRO A 28 1.15 4.88 -7.69
N LEU A 29 1.20 6.05 -7.06
CA LEU A 29 0.50 7.24 -7.52
C LEU A 29 1.38 8.04 -8.49
N PHE A 30 0.92 8.21 -9.72
CA PHE A 30 1.59 9.02 -10.74
C PHE A 30 0.87 10.37 -10.86
N VAL A 31 1.48 11.41 -10.29
CA VAL A 31 0.93 12.76 -10.20
C VAL A 31 1.81 13.78 -10.92
N GLY A 32 1.20 14.86 -11.41
CA GLY A 32 1.93 15.96 -12.07
C GLY A 32 2.83 15.47 -13.21
N ALA A 33 4.08 15.93 -13.24
CA ALA A 33 5.06 15.56 -14.26
C ALA A 33 5.39 14.05 -14.27
N ASN A 34 5.20 13.34 -13.15
CA ASN A 34 5.50 11.90 -13.05
C ASN A 34 4.51 11.04 -13.85
N LYS A 35 3.36 11.59 -14.29
CA LYS A 35 2.41 10.88 -15.18
C LYS A 35 3.06 10.36 -16.45
N ALA A 36 4.05 11.06 -17.00
CA ALA A 36 4.78 10.63 -18.20
C ALA A 36 5.58 9.33 -17.99
N ALA A 37 5.99 9.03 -16.76
CA ALA A 37 6.77 7.83 -16.43
C ALA A 37 5.89 6.58 -16.27
N TYR A 38 4.55 6.71 -16.20
CA TYR A 38 3.61 5.62 -15.93
C TYR A 38 3.84 4.41 -16.84
N GLY A 39 3.82 4.62 -18.17
CA GLY A 39 3.90 3.54 -19.15
C GLY A 39 5.24 2.80 -19.10
N ALA A 40 6.35 3.53 -18.93
CA ALA A 40 7.68 2.96 -18.82
C ALA A 40 7.84 2.15 -17.52
N THR A 41 7.38 2.67 -16.39
CA THR A 41 7.43 2.01 -15.08
C THR A 41 6.57 0.75 -15.07
N LEU A 42 5.34 0.82 -15.57
CA LEU A 42 4.46 -0.36 -15.69
C LEU A 42 5.08 -1.45 -16.57
N LYS A 43 5.64 -1.07 -17.73
CA LYS A 43 6.29 -2.02 -18.65
C LYS A 43 7.53 -2.66 -18.02
N LYS A 44 8.32 -1.89 -17.28
CA LYS A 44 9.50 -2.41 -16.57
C LYS A 44 9.10 -3.34 -15.44
N PHE A 45 8.13 -2.94 -14.61
CA PHE A 45 7.61 -3.73 -13.50
C PHE A 45 7.10 -5.10 -13.97
N ARG A 46 6.22 -5.13 -15.00
CA ARG A 46 5.68 -6.38 -15.55
C ARG A 46 6.74 -7.33 -16.13
N LYS A 47 7.91 -6.82 -16.53
CA LYS A 47 9.00 -7.64 -17.07
C LYS A 47 9.91 -8.23 -15.99
N SER A 48 10.03 -7.58 -14.84
CA SER A 48 11.01 -7.92 -13.81
C SER A 48 10.40 -8.44 -12.51
N ALA A 49 9.12 -8.17 -12.25
CA ALA A 49 8.45 -8.61 -11.04
C ALA A 49 8.14 -10.11 -11.11
N THR A 50 8.27 -10.78 -9.97
CA THR A 50 7.76 -12.16 -9.79
C THR A 50 6.23 -12.15 -9.84
N PRO A 51 5.58 -13.23 -10.30
CA PRO A 51 4.12 -13.29 -10.42
C PRO A 51 3.40 -12.92 -9.12
N GLU A 52 3.88 -13.42 -7.98
CA GLU A 52 3.34 -13.14 -6.65
C GLU A 52 3.32 -11.64 -6.31
N VAL A 53 4.32 -10.87 -6.76
CA VAL A 53 4.38 -9.43 -6.51
C VAL A 53 3.46 -8.65 -7.45
N VAL A 54 3.22 -9.14 -8.66
CA VAL A 54 2.37 -8.45 -9.65
C VAL A 54 0.94 -8.31 -9.15
N ASP A 55 0.40 -9.34 -8.48
CA ASP A 55 -0.96 -9.36 -7.96
C ASP A 55 -1.17 -8.38 -6.80
N HIS A 56 -0.10 -7.95 -6.15
CA HIS A 56 -0.11 -6.98 -5.06
C HIS A 56 0.17 -5.54 -5.50
N VAL A 57 0.23 -5.24 -6.81
CA VAL A 57 0.44 -3.85 -7.29
C VAL A 57 -0.69 -3.37 -8.18
N VAL A 58 -1.37 -2.31 -7.74
CA VAL A 58 -2.49 -1.70 -8.47
C VAL A 58 -2.01 -0.43 -9.15
N PHE A 59 -1.86 -0.47 -10.47
CA PHE A 59 -1.51 0.69 -11.26
C PHE A 59 -2.76 1.50 -11.63
N TYR A 60 -2.83 2.73 -11.14
CA TYR A 60 -3.87 3.68 -11.49
C TYR A 60 -3.34 4.68 -12.53
N LYS A 61 -4.01 4.77 -13.68
CA LYS A 61 -3.57 5.57 -14.84
C LYS A 61 -4.28 6.92 -14.96
N ASP A 62 -5.47 7.02 -14.38
CA ASP A 62 -6.32 8.20 -14.52
C ASP A 62 -5.92 9.27 -13.50
N ASP A 63 -6.65 10.38 -13.43
CA ASP A 63 -6.28 11.47 -12.52
C ASP A 63 -6.51 11.08 -11.06
N PRO A 64 -5.46 11.00 -10.20
CA PRO A 64 -5.62 10.53 -8.83
C PRO A 64 -6.18 11.62 -7.90
N GLN A 65 -6.32 12.87 -8.37
CA GLN A 65 -6.68 14.02 -7.54
C GLN A 65 -7.98 13.81 -6.72
N PRO A 66 -9.08 13.27 -7.28
CA PRO A 66 -10.29 12.99 -6.49
C PRO A 66 -10.06 12.04 -5.32
N TYR A 67 -9.17 11.04 -5.47
CA TYR A 67 -8.82 10.12 -4.40
C TYR A 67 -7.89 10.76 -3.37
N LEU A 68 -6.96 11.60 -3.81
CA LEU A 68 -6.10 12.37 -2.91
C LEU A 68 -6.93 13.28 -2.01
N ASP A 69 -7.91 13.97 -2.59
CA ASP A 69 -8.77 14.88 -1.86
C ASP A 69 -9.71 14.10 -0.92
N GLY A 70 -10.35 13.04 -1.43
CA GLY A 70 -11.30 12.23 -0.66
C GLY A 70 -10.65 11.43 0.49
N LEU A 71 -9.40 11.01 0.35
CA LEU A 71 -8.64 10.29 1.38
C LEU A 71 -7.76 11.20 2.25
N GLY A 72 -7.75 12.50 1.95
CA GLY A 72 -6.99 13.51 2.68
C GLY A 72 -5.48 13.29 2.60
N MET A 73 -4.95 13.11 1.39
CA MET A 73 -3.52 12.92 1.09
C MET A 73 -2.90 14.19 0.46
N PRO A 74 -2.64 15.24 1.26
CA PRO A 74 -2.21 16.54 0.74
C PRO A 74 -0.78 16.53 0.18
N ASP A 75 0.10 15.67 0.71
CA ASP A 75 1.51 15.61 0.33
C ASP A 75 1.80 14.43 -0.59
N LYS A 76 1.96 14.75 -1.87
CA LYS A 76 2.23 13.79 -2.95
C LYS A 76 3.58 13.07 -2.82
N ALA A 77 4.51 13.55 -1.99
CA ALA A 77 5.80 12.92 -1.75
C ALA A 77 5.78 11.95 -0.55
N THR A 78 4.73 12.02 0.28
CA THR A 78 4.59 11.20 1.48
C THR A 78 3.86 9.90 1.16
N PRO A 79 4.35 8.74 1.62
CA PRO A 79 3.61 7.49 1.51
C PRO A 79 2.47 7.45 2.54
N TYR A 80 1.30 6.97 2.11
CA TYR A 80 0.12 6.79 2.95
C TYR A 80 -0.26 5.30 3.03
N PHE A 81 -0.81 4.91 4.17
CA PHE A 81 -1.22 3.55 4.49
C PHE A 81 -2.63 3.58 5.05
N PHE A 82 -3.47 2.70 4.53
CA PHE A 82 -4.86 2.55 4.94
C PHE A 82 -5.11 1.08 5.23
N VAL A 83 -5.81 0.80 6.33
CA VAL A 83 -6.40 -0.51 6.62
C VAL A 83 -7.89 -0.38 6.37
N LEU A 84 -8.43 -1.27 5.54
CA LEU A 84 -9.83 -1.25 5.14
C LEU A 84 -10.53 -2.51 5.67
N ASP A 85 -11.80 -2.39 6.04
CA ASP A 85 -12.67 -3.55 6.23
C ASP A 85 -13.12 -4.14 4.88
N ARG A 86 -13.87 -5.24 4.93
CA ARG A 86 -14.39 -5.92 3.72
C ARG A 86 -15.41 -5.09 2.94
N GLU A 87 -16.03 -4.11 3.57
CA GLU A 87 -16.93 -3.15 2.94
C GLU A 87 -16.20 -1.92 2.36
N GLY A 88 -14.87 -1.85 2.53
CA GLY A 88 -14.03 -0.76 2.05
C GLY A 88 -13.99 0.46 2.97
N ARG A 89 -14.47 0.36 4.22
CA ARG A 89 -14.38 1.44 5.20
C ARG A 89 -12.97 1.50 5.77
N VAL A 90 -12.44 2.70 5.95
CA VAL A 90 -11.10 2.90 6.54
C VAL A 90 -11.17 2.66 8.05
N LEU A 91 -10.55 1.58 8.52
CA LEU A 91 -10.39 1.25 9.94
C LEU A 91 -9.20 1.98 10.56
N TYR A 92 -8.13 2.18 9.79
CA TYR A 92 -6.93 2.86 10.26
C TYR A 92 -6.19 3.57 9.13
N ARG A 93 -5.47 4.63 9.48
CA ARG A 93 -4.61 5.40 8.58
C ARG A 93 -3.31 5.79 9.26
N THR A 94 -2.20 5.70 8.52
CA THR A 94 -0.91 6.30 8.89
C THR A 94 -0.16 6.79 7.65
N GLU A 95 0.83 7.66 7.82
CA GLU A 95 1.62 8.23 6.72
C GLU A 95 3.08 8.48 7.11
N GLY A 96 3.91 8.85 6.13
CA GLY A 96 5.28 9.29 6.35
C GLY A 96 6.28 8.15 6.45
N ARG A 97 7.46 8.41 7.02
CA ARG A 97 8.54 7.40 7.12
C ARG A 97 8.13 6.19 7.98
N PHE A 98 8.77 5.06 7.68
CA PHE A 98 8.60 3.82 8.43
C PHE A 98 9.05 4.00 9.88
N SER A 99 8.29 3.36 10.77
CA SER A 99 8.66 3.11 12.16
C SER A 99 7.99 1.81 12.61
N GLU A 100 8.62 1.07 13.51
CA GLU A 100 8.06 -0.19 14.05
C GLU A 100 6.68 0.04 14.69
N ALA A 101 6.52 1.11 15.48
CA ALA A 101 5.24 1.47 16.08
C ALA A 101 4.08 1.62 15.07
N LYS A 102 4.36 2.05 13.83
CA LYS A 102 3.31 2.15 12.80
C LYS A 102 2.97 0.79 12.21
N LEU A 103 3.96 -0.09 12.09
CA LEU A 103 3.76 -1.46 11.63
C LEU A 103 2.91 -2.24 12.66
N GLU A 104 3.24 -2.10 13.94
CA GLU A 104 2.49 -2.68 15.06
C GLU A 104 1.07 -2.14 15.13
N ALA A 105 0.87 -0.83 14.95
CA ALA A 105 -0.48 -0.26 14.94
C ALA A 105 -1.35 -0.81 13.79
N ILE A 106 -0.76 -1.05 12.61
CA ILE A 106 -1.46 -1.71 11.51
C ILE A 106 -1.81 -3.16 11.87
N GLU A 107 -0.86 -3.91 12.43
CA GLU A 107 -1.07 -5.31 12.84
C GLU A 107 -2.15 -5.43 13.93
N ALA A 108 -2.16 -4.54 14.91
CA ALA A 108 -3.17 -4.51 15.97
C ALA A 108 -4.59 -4.37 15.39
N VAL A 109 -4.79 -3.45 14.45
CA VAL A 109 -6.09 -3.25 13.80
C VAL A 109 -6.53 -4.49 13.02
N LEU A 110 -5.60 -5.18 12.35
CA LEU A 110 -5.88 -6.42 11.61
C LEU A 110 -6.23 -7.60 12.52
N LEU A 111 -5.75 -7.63 13.76
CA LEU A 111 -6.07 -8.67 14.74
C LEU A 111 -7.45 -8.48 15.38
N GLU A 112 -7.98 -7.25 15.35
CA GLU A 112 -9.28 -6.87 15.92
C GLU A 112 -10.43 -6.89 14.90
N SER A 113 -10.12 -6.99 13.60
CA SER A 113 -11.07 -6.88 12.48
C SER A 113 -11.69 -8.20 12.02
#